data_AF-A1WU22-F1
#
_entry.id   AF-A1WU22-F1
#
_cell.length_a   1.000
_cell.length_b   1.000
_cell.length_c   1.000
_cell.angle_alpha   90.00
_cell.angle_beta   90.00
_cell.angle_gamma   90.00
#
_symmetry.space_group_name_H-M   'P 1'
#
loop_
_entity.id
_entity.type
_entity.pdbx_description
1 polymer ?
#
loop_
_entity_poly.entity_id
_entity_poly.type
_entity_poly.pdbx_seq_one_letter_code
_entity_poly.pdbx_strand_id
1 'polypeptide(L)'
;MAFELFTVVGLALAALVAAIVIQRRGGRLTPGGDDALTRACHGDQEQADRLEAAEQERAGRRLSRNEARRRAAERLKRDRV
;
A
#
# COMPACT_ATOMS: atom_id res chain seq x y z
N MET A 1 -4.77 5.89 -42.78
CA MET A 1 -3.64 5.13 -42.19
C MET A 1 -2.99 5.85 -41.02
N ALA A 2 -2.57 7.13 -41.14
CA ALA A 2 -1.87 7.83 -40.06
C ALA A 2 -2.72 8.19 -38.82
N PHE A 3 -4.01 8.52 -39.01
CA PHE A 3 -4.92 8.91 -37.92
C PHE A 3 -5.16 7.78 -36.90
N GLU A 4 -5.27 6.54 -37.38
CA GLU A 4 -5.43 5.32 -36.57
C GLU A 4 -4.17 5.00 -35.74
N LEU A 5 -2.98 5.33 -36.25
CA LEU A 5 -1.73 5.14 -35.53
C LEU A 5 -1.60 6.09 -34.33
N PHE A 6 -2.02 7.35 -34.50
CA PHE A 6 -2.00 8.34 -33.41
C PHE A 6 -3.01 8.01 -32.30
N THR A 7 -4.19 7.48 -32.65
CA THR A 7 -5.19 7.07 -31.66
C THR A 7 -4.74 5.84 -30.87
N VAL A 8 -4.18 4.83 -31.54
CA VAL A 8 -3.66 3.61 -30.87
C VAL A 8 -2.46 3.93 -29.97
N VAL A 9 -1.52 4.75 -30.44
CA VAL A 9 -0.36 5.19 -29.64
C VAL A 9 -0.80 6.04 -28.45
N GLY A 10 -1.76 6.94 -28.64
CA GLY A 10 -2.33 7.75 -27.55
C GLY A 10 -3.02 6.90 -26.49
N LEU A 11 -3.78 5.88 -26.90
CA LEU A 11 -4.48 4.97 -25.99
C LEU A 11 -3.49 4.11 -25.18
N ALA A 12 -2.43 3.61 -25.82
CA ALA A 12 -1.38 2.85 -25.16
C ALA A 12 -0.61 3.70 -24.12
N LEU A 13 -0.31 4.96 -24.45
CA LEU A 13 0.32 5.89 -23.51
C LEU A 13 -0.59 6.21 -22.31
N ALA A 14 -1.88 6.43 -22.55
CA ALA A 14 -2.84 6.68 -21.48
C ALA A 14 -2.98 5.47 -20.54
N ALA A 15 -3.01 4.25 -21.08
CA ALA A 15 -3.02 3.02 -20.30
C ALA A 15 -1.74 2.84 -19.47
N LEU A 16 -0.58 3.17 -20.04
CA LEU A 16 0.71 3.12 -19.33
C LEU A 16 0.75 4.12 -18.17
N VAL A 17 0.31 5.36 -18.39
CA VAL A 17 0.24 6.39 -17.35
C VAL A 17 -0.76 5.98 -16.26
N ALA A 18 -1.92 5.46 -16.64
CA ALA A 18 -2.90 4.94 -15.68
C ALA A 18 -2.33 3.79 -14.86
N ALA A 19 -1.62 2.84 -15.47
CA ALA A 19 -0.97 1.73 -14.78
C ALA A 19 0.13 2.20 -13.81
N ILE A 20 0.91 3.22 -14.18
CA ILE A 20 1.94 3.82 -13.31
C ILE A 20 1.30 4.57 -12.14
N VAL A 21 0.23 5.34 -12.39
CA VAL A 21 -0.50 6.06 -11.33
C VAL A 21 -1.18 5.06 -10.39
N ILE A 22 -1.76 3.99 -10.94
CA ILE A 22 -2.34 2.90 -10.15
C ILE A 22 -1.24 2.13 -9.41
N GLN A 23 -0.05 1.88 -9.94
CA GLN A 23 1.04 1.27 -9.17
C GLN A 23 1.56 2.20 -8.06
N ARG A 24 1.71 3.50 -8.37
CA ARG A 24 2.15 4.51 -7.38
C ARG A 24 1.11 4.76 -6.29
N ARG A 25 -0.19 4.65 -6.60
CA ARG A 25 -1.27 4.69 -5.62
C ARG A 25 -1.60 3.31 -5.03
N GLY A 26 -1.20 2.24 -5.68
CA GLY A 26 -1.64 0.86 -5.48
C GLY A 26 -0.58 -0.07 -4.87
N GLY A 27 0.53 0.47 -4.35
CA GLY A 27 1.19 -0.14 -3.20
C GLY A 27 0.23 -0.35 -2.00
N ARG A 28 -0.95 0.28 -2.03
CA ARG A 28 -2.09 0.09 -1.12
C ARG A 28 -3.11 -0.98 -1.54
N LEU A 29 -2.95 -1.66 -2.68
CA LEU A 29 -3.95 -2.64 -3.17
C LEU A 29 -3.59 -4.10 -2.82
N THR A 30 -3.12 -4.33 -1.60
CA THR A 30 -3.42 -5.62 -0.97
C THR A 30 -4.62 -5.36 -0.07
N PRO A 31 -5.85 -5.69 -0.50
CA PRO A 31 -6.98 -5.77 0.41
C PRO A 31 -6.74 -6.98 1.31
N GLY A 32 -5.85 -6.84 2.28
CA GLY A 32 -5.81 -7.68 3.46
C GLY A 32 -6.97 -7.26 4.34
N GLY A 33 -8.19 -7.55 3.91
CA GLY A 33 -9.30 -7.62 4.86
C GLY A 33 -8.87 -8.60 5.97
N ASP A 34 -8.92 -8.14 7.22
CA ASP A 34 -8.64 -8.89 8.46
C ASP A 34 -7.22 -8.95 9.03
N ASP A 35 -6.28 -8.11 8.59
CA ASP A 35 -5.03 -7.99 9.35
C ASP A 35 -5.27 -7.35 10.73
N ALA A 36 -4.69 -7.99 11.76
CA ALA A 36 -4.88 -7.63 13.17
C ALA A 36 -4.55 -6.16 13.47
N LEU A 37 -3.68 -5.55 12.66
CA LEU A 37 -3.33 -4.14 12.75
C LEU A 37 -4.50 -3.22 12.39
N THR A 38 -5.19 -3.48 11.26
CA THR A 38 -6.35 -2.68 10.82
C THR A 38 -7.48 -2.80 11.83
N ARG A 39 -7.71 -3.99 12.40
CA ARG A 39 -8.67 -4.18 13.51
C ARG A 39 -8.24 -3.42 14.78
N ALA A 40 -6.96 -3.44 15.11
CA ALA A 40 -6.45 -2.67 16.24
C ALA A 40 -6.60 -1.15 16.00
N CYS A 41 -6.57 -0.70 14.75
CA CYS A 41 -6.86 0.68 14.34
C CYS A 41 -8.35 0.97 14.13
N HIS A 42 -9.26 0.10 14.59
CA HIS A 42 -10.71 0.28 14.45
C HIS A 42 -11.20 0.46 13.00
N GLY A 43 -10.48 -0.14 12.03
CA GLY A 43 -10.79 -0.01 10.61
C GLY A 43 -10.13 1.19 9.93
N ASP A 44 -9.37 2.02 10.65
CA ASP A 44 -8.59 3.11 10.05
C ASP A 44 -7.36 2.56 9.31
N GLN A 45 -7.51 2.42 7.99
CA GLN A 45 -6.45 1.94 7.10
C GLN A 45 -5.29 2.93 6.99
N GLU A 46 -5.55 4.24 7.09
CA GLU A 46 -4.50 5.25 6.98
C GLU A 46 -3.61 5.25 8.22
N GLN A 47 -4.19 5.04 9.40
CA GLN A 47 -3.43 4.82 10.63
C GLN A 47 -2.63 3.51 10.56
N ALA A 48 -3.24 2.41 10.09
CA ALA A 48 -2.55 1.13 9.96
C ALA A 48 -1.32 1.22 9.02
N ASP A 49 -1.46 1.89 7.88
CA ASP A 49 -0.36 2.09 6.94
C ASP A 49 0.76 2.97 7.51
N ARG A 50 0.42 4.01 8.28
CA ARG A 50 1.43 4.84 8.96
C ARG A 50 2.24 4.05 9.99
N LEU A 51 1.57 3.17 10.74
CA LEU A 51 2.25 2.30 11.71
C LEU A 51 3.11 1.23 11.05
N GLU A 52 2.64 0.65 9.95
CA GLU A 52 3.42 -0.27 9.12
C GLU A 52 4.70 0.40 8.59
N ALA A 53 4.57 1.59 8.01
CA ALA A 53 5.69 2.35 7.47
C ALA A 53 6.72 2.68 8.55
N ALA A 54 6.27 3.08 9.74
CA ALA A 54 7.14 3.37 10.87
C ALA A 54 7.94 2.14 11.33
N GLU A 55 7.31 0.95 11.35
CA GLU A 55 8.02 -0.30 11.70
C GLU A 55 8.98 -0.76 10.60
N GLN A 56 8.60 -0.59 9.33
CA GLN A 56 9.52 -0.84 8.22
C GLN A 56 10.74 0.08 8.28
N GLU A 57 10.56 1.37 8.58
CA GLU A 57 11.65 2.33 8.73
C GLU A 57 12.55 1.97 9.90
N ARG A 58 11.99 1.65 11.07
CA ARG A 58 12.75 1.18 12.25
C ARG A 58 13.60 -0.05 11.98
N ALA A 59 13.12 -0.96 11.15
CA ALA A 59 13.86 -2.16 10.79
C ALA A 59 14.76 -1.99 9.56
N GLY A 60 14.95 -0.76 9.08
CA GLY A 60 15.79 -0.48 7.90
C GLY A 60 15.25 -1.12 6.62
N ARG A 61 13.92 -1.26 6.50
CA ARG A 61 13.19 -1.90 5.40
C ARG A 61 13.54 -3.37 5.16
N ARG A 62 14.16 -4.02 6.14
CA ARG A 62 14.50 -5.46 6.09
C ARG A 62 13.32 -6.36 6.43
N LEU A 63 12.29 -5.81 7.06
CA LEU A 63 11.09 -6.56 7.42
C LEU A 63 10.16 -6.71 6.22
N SER A 64 9.60 -7.92 6.08
CA SER A 64 8.47 -8.13 5.20
C SER A 64 7.28 -7.30 5.67
N ARG A 65 6.39 -6.96 4.73
CA ARG A 65 5.18 -6.19 4.99
C ARG A 65 4.32 -6.79 6.11
N ASN A 66 4.12 -8.11 6.08
CA ASN A 66 3.36 -8.84 7.09
C ASN A 66 4.01 -8.80 8.47
N GLU A 67 5.35 -8.89 8.55
CA GLU A 67 6.06 -8.86 9.82
C GLU A 67 6.05 -7.46 10.43
N ALA A 68 6.20 -6.42 9.61
CA ALA A 68 6.02 -5.03 10.04
C ALA A 68 4.60 -4.79 10.59
N ARG A 69 3.57 -5.29 9.90
CA ARG A 69 2.18 -5.22 10.38
C ARG A 69 1.96 -5.95 11.71
N ARG A 70 2.56 -7.13 11.89
CA ARG A 70 2.48 -7.88 13.15
C ARG A 70 3.13 -7.12 14.29
N ARG A 71 4.36 -6.61 14.09
CA ARG A 71 5.08 -5.82 15.11
C ARG A 71 4.35 -4.53 15.46
N ALA A 72 3.82 -3.83 14.46
CA ALA A 72 3.00 -2.65 14.66
C ALA A 72 1.77 -2.96 15.54
N ALA A 73 1.09 -4.08 15.30
CA ALA A 73 -0.08 -4.48 16.07
C ALA A 73 0.28 -4.88 17.51
N GLU A 74 1.39 -5.60 17.71
CA GLU A 74 1.91 -5.95 19.04
C GLU A 74 2.30 -4.69 19.83
N ARG A 75 2.95 -3.73 19.18
CA ARG A 75 3.35 -2.47 19.80
C ARG A 75 2.15 -1.61 20.17
N LEU A 76 1.17 -1.50 19.27
CA LEU A 76 -0.08 -0.79 19.56
C LEU A 76 -0.86 -1.42 20.72
N LYS A 77 -0.85 -2.75 20.85
CA LYS A 77 -1.41 -3.44 22.03
C LYS A 77 -0.64 -3.11 23.30
N ARG A 78 0.71 -3.11 23.24
CA ARG A 78 1.56 -2.79 24.38
C ARG A 78 1.39 -1.34 24.85
N ASP A 79 1.26 -0.40 23.93
CA ASP A 79 1.13 1.03 24.23
C ASP A 79 -0.28 1.39 24.78
N ARG A 80 -1.27 0.50 24.62
CA ARG A 80 -2.65 0.66 25.15
C ARG A 80 -2.84 0.11 26.57
N VAL A 81 -1.89 -0.65 27.09
CA VAL A 81 -1.91 -1.25 28.45
C VAL A 81 -1.06 -0.40 29.37
#